data_AF-A0AAI9TLQ1-F1
#
_entry.id   AF-A0AAI9TLQ1-F1
#
_cell.length_a   1.000
_cell.length_b   1.000
_cell.length_c   1.000
_cell.angle_alpha   90.00
_cell.angle_beta   90.00
_cell.angle_gamma   90.00
#
_symmetry.space_group_name_H-M   'P 1'
#
loop_
_entity.id
_entity.type
_entity.pdbx_description
1 polymer ?
#
loop_
_entity_poly.entity_id
_entity_poly.type
_entity_poly.pdbx_seq_one_letter_code
_entity_poly.pdbx_strand_id
1 'polypeptide(L)'
;MATRTIYLISARNTSFQRAHFSIFVPSATNPGRGTKIHAVGAPMAGYVLEFKRNYNPSLDPHDQTFPIGQVHSSDIVDSPDAAPSIDSTPRGKIELAATQIPTPGINQNFMAPVNDVSN
;
A
#
# COMPACT_ATOMS: atom_id res chain seq x y z
N MET A 1 -16.35 20.30 2.21
CA MET A 1 -15.25 19.63 2.95
C MET A 1 -14.14 19.32 1.96
N ALA A 2 -12.86 19.46 2.33
CA ALA A 2 -11.74 19.19 1.43
C ALA A 2 -11.59 17.68 1.16
N THR A 3 -11.36 17.30 -0.10
CA THR A 3 -11.06 15.92 -0.52
C THR A 3 -9.61 15.76 -0.91
N ARG A 4 -9.12 14.53 -0.88
CA ARG A 4 -7.77 14.16 -1.31
C ARG A 4 -7.85 13.05 -2.35
N THR A 5 -7.06 13.18 -3.41
CA THR A 5 -6.89 12.11 -4.39
C THR A 5 -6.10 10.96 -3.76
N ILE A 6 -6.62 9.75 -3.84
CA ILE A 6 -5.90 8.53 -3.48
C ILE A 6 -5.31 7.92 -4.74
N TYR A 7 -4.14 7.29 -4.62
CA TYR A 7 -3.41 6.72 -5.75
C TYR A 7 -3.20 5.21 -5.55
N LEU A 8 -3.29 4.45 -6.64
CA LEU A 8 -2.69 3.12 -6.75
C LEU A 8 -1.21 3.30 -7.08
N ILE A 9 -0.36 2.59 -6.37
CA ILE A 9 1.04 2.42 -6.72
C ILE A 9 1.23 1.00 -7.27
N SER A 10 1.85 0.92 -8.45
CA SER A 10 2.38 -0.31 -9.02
C SER A 10 3.90 -0.25 -8.97
N ALA A 11 4.52 -1.18 -8.26
CA ALA A 11 5.97 -1.27 -8.09
C ALA A 11 6.51 -2.58 -8.67
N ARG A 12 7.53 -2.52 -9.52
CA ARG A 12 8.25 -3.72 -10.00
C ARG A 12 9.73 -3.42 -10.16
N ASN A 13 10.60 -4.27 -9.63
CA ASN A 13 12.05 -4.09 -9.78
C ASN A 13 12.50 -4.44 -11.20
N THR A 14 11.90 -5.45 -11.81
CA THR A 14 12.21 -5.90 -13.17
C THR A 14 10.92 -6.26 -13.92
N SER A 15 10.99 -6.35 -15.26
CA SER A 15 9.88 -6.79 -16.10
C SER A 15 9.48 -8.25 -15.91
N PHE A 16 10.38 -9.07 -15.35
CA PHE A 16 10.16 -10.51 -15.11
C PHE A 16 9.48 -10.79 -13.76
N GLN A 17 9.33 -9.78 -12.90
CA GLN A 17 8.65 -9.92 -11.62
C GLN A 17 7.20 -9.43 -11.71
N ARG A 18 6.31 -10.08 -10.96
CA ARG A 18 4.94 -9.58 -10.77
C ARG A 18 4.99 -8.26 -10.01
N ALA A 19 4.13 -7.32 -10.41
CA ALA A 19 4.05 -6.03 -9.74
C ALA A 19 3.48 -6.18 -8.33
N HIS A 20 4.07 -5.44 -7.40
CA HIS A 20 3.53 -5.20 -6.06
C HIS A 20 2.59 -4.00 -6.11
N PHE A 21 1.38 -4.16 -5.57
CA PHE A 21 0.38 -3.09 -5.55
C PHE A 21 0.19 -2.54 -4.15
N SER A 22 -0.02 -1.23 -4.08
CA SER A 22 -0.25 -0.53 -2.82
C SER A 22 -1.13 0.69 -3.03
N ILE A 23 -1.78 1.15 -1.96
CA ILE A 23 -2.58 2.37 -1.98
C ILE A 23 -1.76 3.48 -1.32
N PHE A 24 -1.68 4.65 -1.96
CA PHE A 24 -1.04 5.83 -1.42
C PHE A 24 -2.07 6.92 -1.09
N VAL A 25 -2.04 7.35 0.16
CA VAL A 25 -2.90 8.39 0.73
C VAL A 25 -2.02 9.60 1.04
N PRO A 26 -2.11 10.70 0.27
CA PRO A 26 -1.27 11.88 0.47
C PRO A 26 -1.67 12.67 1.73
N SER A 27 -0.66 13.28 2.35
CA SER A 27 -0.85 14.24 3.43
C SER A 27 -1.48 15.54 2.91
N ALA A 28 -2.31 16.19 3.73
CA ALA A 28 -2.83 17.52 3.38
C ALA A 28 -1.76 18.61 3.39
N THR A 29 -0.77 18.51 4.27
CA THR A 29 0.26 19.55 4.43
C THR A 29 1.39 19.39 3.42
N ASN A 30 1.69 18.14 3.03
CA ASN A 30 2.71 17.84 2.03
C ASN A 30 2.24 16.67 1.14
N PRO A 31 1.57 16.95 0.01
CA PRO A 31 1.03 15.90 -0.87
C PRO A 31 2.08 14.96 -1.49
N GLY A 32 3.36 15.33 -1.46
CA GLY A 32 4.47 14.45 -1.88
C GLY A 32 4.81 13.36 -0.85
N ARG A 33 4.23 13.43 0.35
CA ARG A 33 4.37 12.41 1.41
C ARG A 33 3.02 11.93 1.89
N GLY A 34 2.97 10.77 2.51
CA GLY A 34 1.72 10.23 3.04
C GLY A 34 1.83 8.83 3.60
N THR A 35 0.70 8.13 3.63
CA THR A 35 0.62 6.74 4.08
C THR A 35 0.57 5.81 2.86
N LYS A 36 1.49 4.84 2.79
CA LYS A 36 1.40 3.69 1.87
C LYS A 36 0.75 2.52 2.61
N ILE A 37 -0.34 2.00 2.07
CA ILE A 37 -1.12 0.90 2.61
C ILE A 37 -0.92 -0.31 1.69
N HIS A 38 -0.41 -1.42 2.22
CA HIS A 38 -0.15 -2.61 1.41
C HIS A 38 -0.08 -3.89 2.22
N ALA A 39 -0.25 -5.02 1.54
CA ALA A 39 -0.03 -6.33 2.11
C ALA A 39 1.40 -6.79 1.82
N VAL A 40 2.20 -7.06 2.84
CA VAL A 40 3.60 -7.51 2.69
C VAL A 40 3.76 -8.92 3.23
N GLY A 41 4.62 -9.72 2.60
CA GLY A 41 4.87 -11.08 3.03
C GLY A 41 5.30 -11.96 1.88
N ALA A 42 5.17 -13.27 2.09
CA ALA A 42 5.55 -14.28 1.12
C ALA A 42 4.53 -15.42 1.13
N PRO A 43 4.31 -16.12 0.01
CA PRO A 43 3.33 -17.21 -0.06
C PRO A 43 3.50 -18.27 1.04
N MET A 44 4.75 -18.59 1.40
CA MET A 44 5.09 -19.59 2.43
C MET A 44 4.84 -19.12 3.87
N ALA A 45 4.82 -17.81 4.12
CA ALA A 45 4.67 -17.22 5.46
C ALA A 45 3.32 -16.51 5.65
N GLY A 46 2.56 -16.32 4.57
CA GLY A 46 1.39 -15.45 4.54
C GLY A 46 1.77 -13.98 4.40
N TYR A 47 0.75 -13.13 4.40
CA TYR A 47 0.88 -11.69 4.24
C TYR A 47 0.25 -10.96 5.42
N VAL A 48 0.80 -9.80 5.75
CA VAL A 48 0.29 -8.90 6.79
C VAL A 48 -0.01 -7.53 6.20
N LEU A 49 -1.03 -6.87 6.72
CA LEU A 49 -1.33 -5.48 6.37
C LEU A 49 -0.32 -4.57 7.05
N GLU A 50 0.36 -3.74 6.26
CA GLU A 50 1.38 -2.81 6.72
C GLU A 50 1.02 -1.38 6.28
N PHE A 51 1.24 -0.43 7.18
CA PHE A 51 1.15 1.00 6.94
C PHE A 51 2.55 1.61 7.01
N LYS A 52 3.06 2.12 5.88
CA LYS A 52 4.26 2.95 5.88
C LYS A 52 3.88 4.42 6.00
N ARG A 53 4.29 5.05 7.10
CA ARG A 53 4.03 6.45 7.43
C ARG A 53 5.07 7.36 6.79
N ASN A 54 4.65 8.57 6.41
CA ASN A 54 5.52 9.59 5.82
C ASN A 54 6.32 9.10 4.60
N TYR A 55 5.73 8.16 3.87
CA TYR A 55 6.23 7.56 2.65
C TYR A 55 6.24 8.58 1.50
N ASN A 56 7.29 8.59 0.69
CA ASN A 56 7.42 9.45 -0.50
C ASN A 56 7.64 8.59 -1.75
N PRO A 57 6.64 8.45 -2.65
CA PRO A 57 6.78 7.65 -3.86
C PRO A 57 7.87 8.15 -4.81
N SER A 58 8.20 9.44 -4.80
CA SER A 58 9.25 10.00 -5.67
C SER A 58 10.67 9.56 -5.28
N LEU A 59 10.85 8.97 -4.10
CA LEU A 59 12.13 8.41 -3.68
C LEU A 59 12.34 6.97 -4.16
N ASP A 60 11.28 6.30 -4.64
CA ASP A 60 11.34 4.93 -5.17
C ASP A 60 11.21 4.95 -6.70
N PRO A 61 12.29 4.73 -7.47
CA PRO A 61 12.28 4.87 -8.93
C PRO A 61 11.43 3.80 -9.65
N HIS A 62 11.02 2.74 -8.94
CA HIS A 62 10.20 1.66 -9.48
C HIS A 62 8.69 1.89 -9.29
N ASP A 63 8.30 2.92 -8.55
CA ASP A 63 6.91 3.19 -8.20
C ASP A 63 6.23 4.02 -9.30
N GLN A 64 5.15 3.49 -9.85
CA GLN A 64 4.25 4.19 -10.77
C GLN A 64 2.93 4.48 -10.07
N THR A 65 2.50 5.74 -10.06
CA THR A 65 1.29 6.19 -9.36
C THR A 65 0.15 6.46 -10.34
N PHE A 66 -1.04 5.99 -10.00
CA PHE A 66 -2.27 6.14 -10.79
C PHE A 66 -3.39 6.65 -9.89
N PRO A 67 -4.09 7.75 -10.23
CA PRO A 67 -5.21 8.23 -9.42
C PRO A 67 -6.37 7.24 -9.47
N ILE A 68 -6.93 6.87 -8.32
CA ILE A 68 -8.02 5.87 -8.23
C ILE A 68 -9.31 6.40 -7.58
N GLY A 69 -9.28 7.56 -6.93
CA GLY A 69 -10.48 8.13 -6.33
C GLY A 69 -10.22 9.33 -5.43
N GLN A 70 -11.29 9.85 -4.84
CA GLN A 70 -11.27 10.96 -3.89
C GLN A 70 -11.82 10.50 -2.54
N VAL A 71 -11.19 10.93 -1.45
CA VAL A 71 -11.63 10.66 -0.08
C VAL A 71 -11.69 11.95 0.71
N HIS A 72 -12.66 12.08 1.64
CA HIS A 72 -12.73 13.26 2.49
C HIS A 72 -11.52 13.32 3.42
N SER A 73 -10.92 14.52 3.56
CA SER A 73 -9.76 14.71 4.44
C SER A 73 -10.06 14.36 5.90
N SER A 74 -11.32 14.43 6.33
CA SER A 74 -11.77 14.04 7.68
C SER A 74 -11.65 12.54 7.94
N ASP A 75 -11.52 11.71 6.90
CA ASP A 75 -11.42 10.26 7.01
C ASP A 75 -9.96 9.77 7.04
N ILE A 76 -9.01 10.71 6.93
CA ILE A 76 -7.57 10.47 6.86
C ILE A 76 -6.91 11.11 8.09
N VAL A 77 -6.08 10.34 8.79
CA VAL A 77 -5.26 10.86 9.89
C VAL A 77 -3.83 10.96 9.38
N ASP A 78 -3.34 12.20 9.25
CA ASP A 78 -1.97 12.46 8.84
C ASP A 78 -0.99 12.04 9.93
N SER A 79 0.17 11.54 9.52
CA SER A 79 1.31 11.46 10.41
C SER A 79 1.99 12.84 10.38
N PRO A 80 2.22 13.50 11.54
CA PRO A 80 3.03 14.71 11.57
C PRO A 80 4.43 14.42 11.01
N ASP A 81 5.24 15.46 10.75
CA ASP A 81 6.61 15.42 10.15
C ASP A 81 7.67 14.60 10.93
N ALA A 82 7.29 13.46 11.48
CA ALA A 82 8.14 12.42 12.00
C ALA A 82 8.94 11.73 10.90
N ALA A 83 9.98 11.02 11.32
CA ALA A 83 10.71 10.10 10.45
C ALA A 83 9.75 9.08 9.81
N PRO A 84 10.04 8.58 8.59
CA PRO A 84 9.31 7.45 8.02
C PRO A 84 9.29 6.28 9.01
N SER A 85 8.12 5.66 9.16
CA SER A 85 7.93 4.54 10.08
C SER A 85 7.00 3.50 9.49
N ILE A 86 7.02 2.31 10.08
CA ILE A 86 6.22 1.17 9.65
C ILE A 86 5.44 0.67 10.86
N ASP A 87 4.13 0.49 10.70
CA ASP A 87 3.26 -0.08 11.72
C ASP A 87 2.08 -0.85 11.08
N SER A 88 1.28 -1.51 11.90
CA SER A 88 0.07 -2.23 11.49
C SER A 88 -1.19 -1.70 12.19
N THR A 89 -1.10 -0.53 12.84
CA THR A 89 -2.19 0.03 13.65
C THR A 89 -2.95 1.08 12.84
N PRO A 90 -4.23 0.86 12.50
CA PRO A 90 -5.01 1.82 11.72
C PRO A 90 -5.31 3.09 12.53
N ARG A 91 -5.26 4.27 11.90
CA ARG A 91 -5.53 5.57 12.52
C ARG A 91 -6.75 6.29 11.98
N GLY A 92 -6.98 6.21 10.67
CA GLY A 92 -8.11 6.84 9.98
C GLY A 92 -9.17 5.84 9.50
N LYS A 93 -10.30 6.34 9.00
CA LYS A 93 -11.37 5.48 8.48
C LYS A 93 -10.94 4.69 7.25
N ILE A 94 -10.08 5.27 6.40
CA ILE A 94 -9.54 4.55 5.24
C ILE A 94 -8.66 3.36 5.66
N GLU A 95 -7.88 3.52 6.73
CA GLU A 95 -7.03 2.44 7.27
C GLU A 95 -7.87 1.39 7.97
N LEU A 96 -8.92 1.80 8.71
CA LEU A 96 -9.90 0.89 9.29
C LEU A 96 -10.67 0.11 8.22
N ALA A 97 -10.97 0.72 7.07
CA ALA A 97 -11.58 0.02 5.94
C ALA A 97 -10.61 -1.04 5.37
N ALA A 98 -9.32 -0.72 5.29
CA ALA A 98 -8.30 -1.66 4.84
C ALA A 98 -8.18 -2.89 5.76
N THR A 99 -8.42 -2.76 7.08
CA THR A 99 -8.40 -3.91 7.99
C THR A 99 -9.62 -4.83 7.87
N GLN A 100 -10.69 -4.43 7.18
CA GLN A 100 -11.88 -5.26 6.97
C GLN A 100 -11.65 -6.37 5.93
N ILE A 101 -10.59 -6.26 5.13
CA ILE A 101 -10.23 -7.27 4.13
C ILE A 101 -9.04 -8.07 4.64
N PRO A 102 -9.18 -9.38 4.88
CA PRO A 102 -8.06 -10.20 5.31
C PRO A 102 -6.98 -10.25 4.22
N THR A 103 -5.73 -10.16 4.64
CA THR A 103 -4.60 -10.39 3.74
C THR A 103 -4.52 -11.87 3.34
N PRO A 104 -3.90 -12.18 2.19
CA PRO A 104 -3.72 -13.57 1.79
C PRO A 104 -2.97 -14.38 2.86
N GLY A 105 -3.51 -15.55 3.18
CA GLY A 105 -2.90 -16.50 4.12
C GLY A 105 -1.74 -17.28 3.52
N ILE A 106 -1.22 -18.23 4.28
CA ILE A 106 -0.18 -19.16 3.82
C ILE A 106 -0.74 -20.02 2.68
N ASN A 107 -0.03 -20.03 1.54
CA ASN A 107 -0.33 -20.91 0.44
C ASN A 107 0.43 -22.23 0.60
N GLN A 108 -0.30 -23.30 0.93
CA GLN A 108 0.27 -24.65 1.09
C GLN A 108 0.82 -25.21 -0.24
N ASN A 109 0.35 -24.71 -1.38
CA ASN A 109 0.77 -25.11 -2.73
C ASN A 109 1.51 -23.97 -3.45
N PHE A 110 2.40 -23.25 -2.77
CA PHE A 110 3.06 -22.06 -3.33
C PHE A 110 3.96 -22.36 -4.56
N MET A 111 4.36 -23.62 -4.77
CA MET A 111 5.09 -24.06 -5.97
C MET A 111 4.19 -24.51 -7.12
N ALA A 112 2.87 -24.53 -6.93
CA ALA A 112 1.96 -24.93 -8.00
C ALA A 112 2.02 -23.91 -9.16
N PRO A 113 1.96 -24.36 -10.43
CA PRO A 113 1.89 -23.48 -11.57
C PRO A 113 0.71 -22.51 -11.45
N VAL A 114 0.93 -21.24 -11.77
CA VAL A 114 -0.13 -20.22 -11.83
C VAL A 114 -0.50 -20.04 -13.29
N ASN A 115 -1.76 -20.31 -13.65
CA ASN A 115 -2.30 -20.21 -15.02
C ASN A 115 -1.61 -21.15 -16.04
N ASP A 116 -1.26 -22.38 -15.65
CA ASP A 116 -0.63 -23.41 -16.50
C ASP A 116 0.72 -23.01 -17.13
N VAL A 117 1.37 -21.96 -16.64
CA VAL A 117 2.72 -21.58 -17.05
C VAL A 117 3.72 -22.14 -16.04
N SER A 118 4.60 -23.04 -16.47
CA SER A 118 5.70 -23.53 -15.64
C SER A 118 6.69 -22.41 -15.35
N ASN A 119 7.10 -22.29 -14.09
CA ASN A 119 8.12 -21.34 -13.59
C ASN A 119 9.49 -21.60 -14.23
#